data_AF-A0A3N5PK00-F1
#
_entry.id   AF-A0A3N5PK00-F1
#
_cell.length_a   1.000
_cell.length_b   1.000
_cell.length_c   1.000
_cell.angle_alpha   90.00
_cell.angle_beta   90.00
_cell.angle_gamma   90.00
#
_symmetry.space_group_name_H-M   'P 1'
#
loop_
_entity.id
_entity.type
_entity.pdbx_description
1 polymer ?
#
loop_
_entity_poly.entity_id
_entity_poly.type
_entity_poly.pdbx_seq_one_letter_code
_entity_poly.pdbx_strand_id
1 'polypeptide(L)' 'MWNKDEAEGKADEVKGKVKQAAGDMTDDERLKAEGEAQEAEGKVQRQFGKARRKVGEAIEDVGDAIKR' A
#
# COMPACT_ATOMS: atom_id res chain seq x y z
N MET A 1 24.51 -8.73 21.87
CA MET A 1 23.25 -9.48 21.98
C MET A 1 22.31 -8.92 20.95
N TRP A 2 21.74 -9.74 20.08
CA TRP A 2 20.67 -9.28 19.19
C TRP A 2 19.40 -9.17 20.02
N ASN A 3 18.71 -8.03 19.93
CA ASN A 3 17.41 -7.87 20.58
C ASN A 3 16.40 -8.81 19.93
N LYS A 4 15.42 -9.29 20.70
CA LYS A 4 14.37 -10.19 20.18
C LYS A 4 13.69 -9.59 18.95
N ASP A 5 13.50 -8.29 18.94
CA ASP A 5 12.92 -7.53 17.83
C ASP A 5 13.76 -7.58 16.54
N GLU A 6 15.09 -7.58 16.64
CA GLU A 6 15.98 -7.70 15.46
C GLU A 6 16.02 -9.13 14.91
N ALA A 7 15.91 -10.12 15.79
CA ALA A 7 15.84 -11.53 15.40
C ALA A 7 14.49 -11.84 14.73
N GLU A 8 13.40 -11.30 15.26
CA GLU A 8 12.05 -11.44 14.72
C GLU A 8 11.93 -10.73 13.36
N GLY A 9 12.45 -9.50 13.26
CA GLY A 9 12.48 -8.75 11.99
C GLY A 9 13.27 -9.48 10.90
N LYS A 10 14.42 -10.07 11.23
CA LYS A 10 15.19 -10.89 10.26
C LYS A 10 14.49 -12.19 9.90
N ALA A 11 13.80 -12.83 10.84
CA ALA A 11 13.03 -14.04 10.57
C ALA A 11 11.86 -13.76 9.61
N ASP A 12 11.15 -12.64 9.81
CA ASP A 12 10.09 -12.21 8.90
C ASP A 12 10.61 -11.82 7.51
N GLU A 13 11.79 -11.18 7.43
CA GLU A 13 12.41 -10.85 6.15
C GLU A 13 12.79 -12.11 5.34
N VAL A 14 13.33 -13.13 6.01
CA VAL A 14 13.64 -14.43 5.40
C VAL A 14 12.37 -15.14 4.95
N LYS A 15 11.33 -15.15 5.79
CA LYS A 15 10.02 -15.75 5.47
C LYS A 15 9.36 -15.06 4.28
N GLY A 16 9.48 -13.73 4.19
CA GLY A 16 9.01 -12.93 3.06
C GLY A 16 9.72 -13.31 1.76
N LYS A 17 11.06 -13.38 1.78
CA LYS A 17 11.86 -13.81 0.61
C LYS A 17 11.52 -15.22 0.15
N VAL A 18 11.30 -16.15 1.08
CA VAL A 18 10.89 -17.53 0.75
C VAL A 18 9.50 -17.55 0.11
N LYS A 19 8.54 -16.77 0.62
CA LYS A 19 7.21 -16.64 0.00
C LYS A 19 7.26 -16.02 -1.39
N GLN A 20 8.10 -15.01 -1.59
CA GLN A 20 8.29 -14.39 -2.91
C GLN A 20 8.90 -15.39 -3.90
N ALA A 21 9.99 -16.06 -3.51
CA ALA A 21 10.63 -17.08 -4.34
C ALA A 21 9.69 -18.26 -4.66
N ALA A 22 8.89 -18.69 -3.68
CA ALA A 22 7.87 -19.71 -3.91
C ALA A 22 6.81 -19.21 -4.89
N GLY A 23 6.27 -18.00 -4.69
CA GLY A 23 5.28 -17.39 -5.58
C GLY A 23 5.78 -17.26 -7.03
N ASP A 24 7.03 -16.82 -7.21
CA ASP A 24 7.68 -16.72 -8.53
C ASP A 24 7.91 -18.12 -9.15
N MET A 25 8.26 -19.13 -8.36
CA MET A 25 8.49 -20.51 -8.86
C MET A 25 7.20 -21.27 -9.17
N THR A 26 6.11 -21.02 -8.44
CA THR A 26 4.84 -21.74 -8.68
C THR A 26 4.04 -21.22 -9.88
N ASP A 27 4.43 -20.09 -10.48
CA ASP A 27 3.68 -19.38 -11.55
C ASP A 27 2.16 -19.48 -11.34
N ASP A 28 1.74 -19.29 -10.08
CA ASP A 28 0.35 -19.51 -9.68
C ASP A 28 -0.41 -18.28 -10.18
N GLU A 29 -0.97 -18.40 -11.39
CA GLU A 29 -1.74 -17.36 -12.07
C GLU A 29 -2.79 -16.71 -11.16
N ARG A 30 -3.27 -17.45 -10.14
CA ARG A 30 -4.16 -16.95 -9.10
C ARG A 30 -3.49 -15.91 -8.20
N LEU A 31 -2.26 -16.14 -7.73
CA LEU A 31 -1.50 -15.19 -6.91
C LEU A 31 -1.09 -13.95 -7.70
N LYS A 32 -0.73 -14.11 -8.98
CA LYS A 32 -0.50 -12.97 -9.90
C LYS A 32 -1.78 -12.16 -10.08
N ALA A 33 -2.90 -12.82 -10.36
CA ALA A 33 -4.19 -12.15 -10.56
C ALA A 33 -4.69 -11.45 -9.29
N GLU A 34 -4.54 -12.08 -8.11
CA GLU A 34 -4.85 -11.44 -6.82
C GLU A 34 -3.95 -10.23 -6.55
N GLY A 35 -2.66 -10.33 -6.88
CA GLY A 35 -1.72 -9.21 -6.77
C GLY A 35 -2.06 -8.04 -7.69
N GLU A 36 -2.38 -8.31 -8.96
CA GLU A 36 -2.80 -7.29 -9.93
C GLU A 36 -4.13 -6.65 -9.53
N ALA A 37 -5.09 -7.44 -9.02
CA ALA A 37 -6.37 -6.94 -8.53
C ALA A 37 -6.18 -6.02 -7.30
N GLN A 38 -5.33 -6.41 -6.34
CA GLN A 38 -5.00 -5.56 -5.18
C GLN A 38 -4.25 -4.28 -5.60
N GLU A 39 -3.34 -4.36 -6.58
CA GLU A 39 -2.64 -3.19 -7.07
C GLU A 39 -3.60 -2.20 -7.76
N ALA A 40 -4.54 -2.71 -8.55
CA ALA A 40 -5.60 -1.94 -9.18
C ALA A 40 -6.50 -1.27 -8.13
N GLU A 41 -6.95 -2.01 -7.13
CA GLU A 41 -7.77 -1.47 -6.03
C GLU A 41 -7.01 -0.38 -5.26
N GLY A 42 -5.74 -0.62 -4.92
CA GLY A 42 -4.90 0.35 -4.23
C GLY A 42 -4.62 1.61 -5.07
N LYS A 43 -4.46 1.48 -6.39
CA LYS A 43 -4.38 2.63 -7.31
C LYS A 43 -5.67 3.44 -7.31
N VAL A 44 -6.83 2.78 -7.39
CA VAL A 44 -8.14 3.44 -7.36
C VAL A 44 -8.37 4.18 -6.04
N GLN A 45 -8.15 3.52 -4.91
CA GLN A 45 -8.29 4.14 -3.59
C GLN A 45 -7.36 5.36 -3.41
N ARG A 46 -6.10 5.28 -3.88
CA ARG A 46 -5.17 6.42 -3.83
C ARG A 46 -5.64 7.59 -4.70
N GLN A 47 -6.12 7.31 -5.92
CA GLN A 47 -6.63 8.36 -6.81
C GLN A 47 -7.87 9.02 -6.21
N PHE A 48 -8.80 8.23 -5.68
CA PHE A 48 -10.01 8.73 -5.02
C PHE A 48 -9.68 9.58 -3.79
N GLY A 49 -8.73 9.12 -2.95
CA GLY A 49 -8.27 9.88 -1.78
C GLY A 49 -7.56 11.18 -2.14
N LYS A 50 -6.80 11.22 -3.25
CA LYS A 50 -6.21 12.47 -3.79
C LYS A 50 -7.28 13.43 -4.30
N ALA A 51 -8.29 12.92 -5.02
CA ALA A 51 -9.40 13.73 -5.52
C ALA A 51 -10.20 14.36 -4.37
N ARG A 52 -10.57 13.57 -3.35
CA ARG A 52 -11.27 14.08 -2.16
C ARG A 52 -10.47 15.16 -1.42
N ARG A 53 -9.15 14.99 -1.28
CA ARG A 53 -8.29 16.01 -0.66
C ARG A 53 -8.30 17.31 -1.45
N LYS A 54 -8.07 17.27 -2.76
CA LYS A 54 -8.11 18.47 -3.61
C LYS A 54 -9.44 19.21 -3.51
N VAL A 55 -10.56 18.49 -3.46
CA VAL A 55 -11.88 19.08 -3.29
C VAL A 55 -12.01 19.72 -1.90
N GLY A 56 -11.52 19.06 -0.85
CA GLY A 56 -11.48 19.61 0.50
C GLY A 56 -10.66 20.90 0.58
N GLU A 57 -9.43 20.88 0.04
CA GLU A 57 -8.54 22.06 -0.01
C GLU A 57 -9.19 23.22 -0.77
N ALA A 58 -9.82 22.96 -1.93
CA ALA A 58 -10.49 24.01 -2.69
C ALA A 58 -11.70 24.62 -1.95
N ILE A 59 -12.45 23.81 -1.19
CA ILE A 59 -13.57 24.29 -0.38
C ILE A 59 -13.05 25.08 0.82
N GLU A 60 -11.96 24.64 1.45
CA GLU A 60 -11.31 25.32 2.57
C GLU A 60 -10.76 26.69 2.15
N ASP A 61 -10.05 26.76 1.02
CA ASP A 61 -9.53 28.00 0.43
C ASP A 61 -10.66 29.02 0.14
N VAL A 62 -11.77 28.55 -0.44
CA VAL A 62 -12.94 29.41 -0.69
C VAL A 62 -13.58 29.86 0.62
N GLY A 63 -13.66 28.97 1.61
CA GLY A 63 -14.18 29.28 2.94
C GLY A 63 -13.34 30.34 3.66
N ASP A 64 -12.02 30.21 3.64
CA ASP A 64 -11.10 31.19 4.24
C ASP A 64 -11.14 32.54 3.50
N ALA A 65 -11.28 32.54 2.17
CA ALA A 65 -11.41 33.77 1.39
C ALA A 65 -12.71 34.53 1.69
N ILE A 66 -13.81 33.83 2.00
CA ILE A 66 -15.10 34.44 2.35
C ILE A 66 -15.15 34.88 3.82
N LYS A 67 -14.40 34.22 4.70
CA LYS A 67 -14.37 34.52 6.15
C LYS A 67 -13.45 35.69 6.51
N ARG A 68 -12.61 36.14 5.57
CA ARG A 68 -11.64 37.23 5.74
C ARG A 68 -12.23 38.61 5.44
#